data_AF-X1KQV9-F1
#
_entry.id   AF-X1KQV9-F1
#
_cell.length_a   1.000
_cell.length_b   1.000
_cell.length_c   1.000
_cell.angle_alpha   90.00
_cell.angle_beta   90.00
_cell.angle_gamma   90.00
#
_symmetry.space_group_name_H-M   'P 1'
#
loop_
_entity.id
_entity.type
_entity.pdbx_description
1 polymer ?
#
loop_
_entity_poly.entity_id
_entity_poly.type
_entity_poly.pdbx_seq_one_letter_code
_entity_poly.pdbx_strand_id
1 'polypeptide(L)'
;MKQRLEILRDNNISLYDIQNIIRTMDLLPGAAEFLEWLRSNTQVIIVTDSFVEFIKPFAQKLNFPMIFCHDFEIGMDGFINNYKMRLKDMKKNTAP
;
A
#
# COMPACT_ATOMS: atom_id res chain seq x y z
N MET A 1 -1.51 -12.34 8.59
CA MET A 1 -2.45 -11.21 8.38
C MET A 1 -3.86 -11.48 8.91
N LYS A 2 -4.39 -12.72 8.86
CA LYS A 2 -5.75 -13.05 9.37
C LYS A 2 -6.08 -12.46 10.75
N GLN A 3 -5.23 -12.71 11.75
CA GLN A 3 -5.41 -12.16 13.11
C GLN A 3 -5.52 -10.63 13.15
N ARG A 4 -4.75 -9.91 12.31
CA ARG A 4 -4.84 -8.44 12.26
C ARG A 4 -6.18 -7.98 11.69
N LEU A 5 -6.71 -8.68 10.68
CA LEU A 5 -8.00 -8.36 10.07
C LEU A 5 -9.16 -8.66 11.03
N GLU A 6 -9.07 -9.77 11.77
CA GLU A 6 -10.03 -10.09 12.84
C GLU A 6 -10.08 -8.98 13.90
N ILE A 7 -8.91 -8.55 14.41
CA ILE A 7 -8.83 -7.45 15.39
C ILE A 7 -9.45 -6.16 14.84
N LEU A 8 -9.18 -5.80 13.58
CA LEU A 8 -9.78 -4.61 12.97
C LEU A 8 -11.31 -4.72 12.94
N ARG A 9 -11.84 -5.89 12.58
CA ARG A 9 -13.29 -6.13 12.51
C ARG A 9 -13.94 -6.13 13.90
N ASP A 10 -13.31 -6.76 14.89
CA ASP A 10 -13.78 -6.79 16.28
C ASP A 10 -13.84 -5.38 16.90
N ASN A 11 -12.95 -4.48 16.47
CA ASN A 11 -12.93 -3.08 16.89
C ASN A 11 -13.72 -2.14 15.96
N ASN A 12 -14.48 -2.68 15.00
CA ASN A 12 -15.29 -1.92 14.05
C ASN A 12 -14.49 -0.86 13.26
N ILE A 13 -13.25 -1.19 12.88
CA ILE A 13 -12.37 -0.33 12.10
C ILE A 13 -12.50 -0.71 10.62
N SER A 14 -13.10 0.18 9.82
CA SER A 14 -13.30 -0.01 8.39
C SER A 14 -12.03 0.34 7.58
N LEU A 15 -12.00 -0.03 6.29
CA LEU A 15 -10.94 0.42 5.39
C LEU A 15 -10.90 1.96 5.28
N TYR A 16 -12.06 2.59 5.33
CA TYR A 16 -12.18 4.05 5.25
C TYR A 16 -11.48 4.73 6.44
N ASP A 17 -11.65 4.20 7.65
CA ASP A 17 -11.00 4.72 8.85
C ASP A 17 -9.47 4.62 8.75
N ILE A 18 -8.98 3.47 8.28
CA ILE A 18 -7.54 3.25 8.07
C ILE A 18 -7.00 4.22 7.02
N GLN A 19 -7.70 4.41 5.90
CA GLN A 19 -7.29 5.36 4.86
C GLN A 19 -7.27 6.80 5.36
N ASN A 20 -8.19 7.20 6.25
CA ASN A 20 -8.18 8.52 6.87
C ASN A 20 -6.94 8.72 7.74
N ILE A 21 -6.57 7.73 8.55
CA ILE A 21 -5.34 7.77 9.35
C ILE A 21 -4.11 7.84 8.44
N ILE A 22 -4.06 7.05 7.37
CA ILE A 22 -2.93 7.06 6.44
C ILE A 22 -2.78 8.43 5.76
N ARG A 23 -3.88 9.12 5.42
CA ARG A 23 -3.82 10.47 4.83
C ARG A 23 -3.12 11.48 5.73
N THR A 24 -3.24 11.33 7.06
CA THR A 24 -2.57 12.22 8.03
C THR A 24 -1.10 11.87 8.25
N MET A 25 -0.59 10.75 7.73
CA MET A 25 0.82 10.37 7.86
C MET A 25 1.67 11.08 6.81
N ASP A 26 2.77 11.69 7.22
CA ASP A 26 3.69 12.33 6.28
C ASP A 26 4.71 11.35 5.69
N LEU A 27 5.24 11.74 4.53
CA LEU A 27 6.40 11.06 3.97
C LEU A 27 7.62 11.30 4.85
N LEU A 28 8.58 10.38 4.79
CA LEU A 28 9.89 10.64 5.38
C LEU A 28 10.49 11.91 4.76
N PRO A 29 11.15 12.77 5.56
CA PRO A 29 11.79 13.97 5.03
C PRO A 29 12.72 13.65 3.85
N GLY A 30 12.54 14.32 2.72
CA GLY A 30 13.34 14.12 1.51
C GLY A 30 12.89 12.96 0.61
N ALA A 31 11.87 12.18 0.98
CA ALA A 31 11.49 10.98 0.22
C ALA A 31 10.91 11.31 -1.17
N ALA A 32 10.13 12.38 -1.29
CA ALA A 32 9.55 12.78 -2.58
C ALA A 32 10.64 13.32 -3.51
N GLU A 33 11.54 14.16 -2.99
CA GLU A 33 12.69 14.73 -3.70
C GLU A 33 13.65 13.64 -4.15
N PHE A 34 13.93 12.67 -3.29
CA PHE A 34 14.77 11.52 -3.62
C PHE A 34 14.15 10.68 -4.75
N LEU A 35 12.85 10.40 -4.68
CA LEU A 35 12.18 9.61 -5.71
C LEU A 35 12.16 10.35 -7.05
N GLU A 36 11.94 11.66 -7.04
CA GLU A 36 11.99 12.49 -8.25
C GLU A 36 13.40 12.50 -8.86
N TRP A 37 14.43 12.71 -8.05
CA TRP A 37 15.82 12.58 -8.49
C TRP A 37 16.12 11.19 -9.06
N LEU A 38 15.65 10.12 -8.41
CA LEU A 38 15.91 8.77 -8.91
C LEU A 38 15.26 8.52 -10.28
N ARG A 39 14.03 9.01 -10.48
CA ARG A 39 13.29 8.92 -11.76
C ARG A 39 13.96 9.69 -12.91
N SER A 40 14.69 10.77 -12.61
CA SER A 40 15.44 11.49 -13.66
C SER A 40 16.69 10.73 -14.12
N ASN A 41 17.16 9.76 -13.34
CA ASN A 41 18.38 8.99 -13.61
C ASN A 41 18.09 7.57 -14.12
N THR A 42 16.95 6.98 -13.76
CA THR A 42 16.60 5.60 -14.13
C THR A 42 15.09 5.34 -14.07
N GLN A 43 14.65 4.23 -14.65
CA GLN A 43 13.29 3.74 -14.47
C GLN A 43 13.13 3.15 -13.06
N VAL A 44 12.06 3.55 -12.36
CA VAL A 44 11.83 3.17 -10.96
C VAL A 44 10.49 2.48 -10.81
N ILE A 45 10.52 1.32 -10.15
CA ILE A 45 9.33 0.61 -9.68
C ILE A 45 9.52 0.35 -8.18
N ILE A 46 8.53 0.71 -7.37
CA ILE A 46 8.51 0.43 -5.93
C ILE A 46 7.89 -0.95 -5.72
N VAL A 47 8.58 -1.85 -5.00
CA VAL A 47 8.08 -3.19 -4.68
C VAL A 47 7.89 -3.32 -3.18
N THR A 48 6.65 -3.55 -2.73
CA THR A 48 6.31 -3.55 -1.29
C THR A 48 5.31 -4.64 -0.94
N ASP A 49 5.45 -5.27 0.24
CA ASP A 49 4.50 -6.26 0.77
C ASP A 49 3.26 -5.60 1.41
N SER A 50 3.01 -4.33 1.09
CA SER A 50 1.80 -3.62 1.47
C SER A 50 0.63 -3.98 0.54
N PHE A 51 -0.48 -3.26 0.70
CA PHE A 51 -1.71 -3.46 -0.06
C PHE A 51 -2.11 -2.19 -0.81
N VAL A 52 -2.62 -2.34 -2.03
CA VAL A 52 -3.00 -1.23 -2.93
C VAL A 52 -3.86 -0.19 -2.21
N GLU A 53 -4.82 -0.63 -1.41
CA GLU A 53 -5.80 0.23 -0.75
C GLU A 53 -5.21 1.04 0.40
N PHE A 54 -4.12 0.57 1.01
CA PHE A 54 -3.33 1.35 1.97
C PHE A 54 -2.32 2.26 1.28
N ILE A 55 -1.82 1.86 0.12
CA ILE A 55 -0.80 2.62 -0.62
C ILE A 55 -1.39 3.80 -1.39
N LYS A 56 -2.65 3.71 -1.86
CA LYS A 56 -3.29 4.78 -2.66
C LYS A 56 -3.12 6.20 -2.08
N PRO A 57 -3.35 6.46 -0.77
CA PRO A 57 -3.12 7.79 -0.21
C PRO A 57 -1.64 8.24 -0.23
N PHE A 58 -0.69 7.32 -0.05
CA PHE A 58 0.75 7.63 -0.15
C PHE A 58 1.20 7.84 -1.59
N ALA A 59 0.64 7.08 -2.54
CA ALA A 59 0.98 7.21 -3.95
C ALA A 59 0.74 8.64 -4.46
N GLN A 60 -0.32 9.29 -4.01
CA GLN A 60 -0.58 10.70 -4.31
C GLN A 60 0.55 11.61 -3.82
N LYS A 61 1.05 11.40 -2.59
CA LYS A 61 2.17 12.19 -2.01
C LYS A 61 3.49 11.97 -2.75
N LEU A 62 3.66 10.82 -3.40
CA LEU A 62 4.86 10.43 -4.17
C LEU A 62 4.72 10.68 -5.69
N ASN A 63 3.75 11.52 -6.09
CA ASN A 63 3.46 11.80 -7.51
C ASN A 63 3.25 10.50 -8.34
N PHE A 64 2.34 9.65 -7.84
CA PHE A 64 1.86 8.41 -8.44
C PHE A 64 2.93 7.52 -9.12
N PRO A 65 3.90 6.98 -8.35
CA PRO A 65 4.86 6.02 -8.89
C PRO A 65 4.16 4.75 -9.37
N MET A 66 4.85 3.98 -10.22
CA MET A 66 4.52 2.56 -10.37
C MET A 66 4.88 1.82 -9.07
N ILE A 67 3.88 1.20 -8.45
CA ILE A 67 4.03 0.44 -7.20
C ILE A 67 3.45 -0.95 -7.38
N PHE A 68 4.27 -1.95 -7.06
CA PHE A 68 3.91 -3.36 -7.05
C PHE A 68 3.68 -3.82 -5.62
N CYS A 69 2.44 -4.22 -5.34
CA CYS A 69 1.98 -4.64 -4.03
C CYS A 69 0.85 -5.66 -4.13
N HIS A 70 0.24 -6.01 -2.99
CA HIS A 70 -0.86 -6.97 -2.88
C HIS A 70 -2.22 -6.28 -2.86
N ASP A 71 -3.31 -7.04 -2.88
CA ASP A 71 -4.67 -6.49 -2.85
C ASP A 71 -5.42 -6.96 -1.59
N PHE A 72 -6.36 -6.17 -1.10
CA PHE A 72 -7.34 -6.64 -0.14
C PHE A 72 -8.61 -7.16 -0.83
N GLU A 73 -9.30 -8.09 -0.17
CA GLU A 73 -10.67 -8.45 -0.51
C GLU A 73 -11.60 -7.69 0.44
N ILE A 74 -12.36 -6.75 -0.10
CA ILE A 74 -13.19 -5.81 0.67
C ILE A 74 -14.65 -6.23 0.56
N GLY A 75 -15.33 -6.31 1.70
CA GLY A 75 -16.76 -6.58 1.77
C GLY A 75 -17.59 -5.38 1.33
N MET A 76 -18.86 -5.61 1.00
CA MET A 76 -19.82 -4.53 0.68
C MET A 76 -20.07 -3.60 1.88
N ASP A 77 -19.78 -4.07 3.09
CA ASP A 77 -19.81 -3.32 4.35
C ASP A 77 -18.60 -2.40 4.56
N GLY A 78 -17.62 -2.39 3.64
CA GLY A 78 -16.43 -1.55 3.71
C GLY A 78 -15.32 -2.09 4.61
N PHE A 79 -15.45 -3.33 5.10
CA PHE A 79 -14.44 -4.00 5.91
C PHE A 79 -13.54 -4.90 5.06
N ILE A 80 -12.33 -5.12 5.56
CA ILE A 80 -11.36 -6.01 4.92
C ILE A 80 -11.67 -7.45 5.33
N ASN A 81 -12.15 -8.27 4.39
CA ASN A 81 -12.51 -9.66 4.64
C ASN A 81 -11.31 -10.59 4.52
N ASN A 82 -10.40 -10.30 3.58
CA ASN A 82 -9.23 -11.11 3.32
C ASN A 82 -8.19 -10.31 2.52
N TYR A 83 -7.11 -10.97 2.10
CA TYR A 83 -6.09 -10.39 1.24
C TYR A 83 -5.64 -11.37 0.17
N LYS A 84 -5.23 -10.84 -0.97
CA LYS A 84 -4.75 -11.58 -2.13
C LYS A 84 -3.31 -11.21 -2.45
N MET A 85 -2.45 -12.21 -2.45
CA MET A 85 -1.05 -12.05 -2.87
C MET A 85 -0.99 -11.88 -4.39
N ARG A 86 -0.28 -10.85 -4.87
CA ARG A 86 -0.08 -10.60 -6.31
C ARG A 86 0.76 -11.69 -6.97
N LEU A 87 1.88 -12.07 -6.33
CA LEU A 87 2.78 -13.15 -6.74
C LEU A 87 3.31 -13.87 -5.49
N LYS A 88 3.61 -15.18 -5.61
CA LYS A 88 4.37 -15.90 -4.59
C LYS A 88 5.80 -15.36 -4.58
N ASP A 89 6.35 -15.11 -3.39
CA ASP A 89 7.69 -14.50 -3.21
C ASP A 89 7.89 -13.23 -4.05
N MET A 90 6.89 -12.35 -4.07
CA MET A 90 6.76 -11.23 -5.03
C MET A 90 8.01 -10.37 -5.16
N LYS A 91 8.73 -10.07 -4.08
CA LYS A 91 9.95 -9.27 -4.15
C LYS A 91 11.07 -9.94 -4.93
N LYS A 92 11.16 -11.27 -4.86
CA LYS A 92 12.15 -12.05 -5.62
C LYS A 92 11.73 -12.24 -7.08
N ASN A 93 10.42 -12.35 -7.33
CA ASN A 93 9.88 -12.75 -8.63
C ASN A 93 9.25 -11.60 -9.42
N THR A 94 9.41 -10.35 -8.97
CA THR A 94 8.82 -9.17 -9.62
C THR A 94 9.55 -8.77 -10.90
N ALA A 95 10.87 -8.93 -10.90
CA ALA A 95 11.73 -8.67 -12.04
C ALA A 95 12.46 -9.98 -12.39
N PRO A 96 12.68 -10.27 -13.68
CA PRO A 96 13.35 -11.48 -14.16
C PRO A 96 14.81 -11.57 -13.72
#